data_AF-A0AA37QGF8-F1
#
_entry.id   AF-A0AA37QGF8-F1
#
_cell.length_a   1.000
_cell.length_b   1.000
_cell.length_c   1.000
_cell.angle_alpha   90.00
_cell.angle_beta   90.00
_cell.angle_gamma   90.00
#
_symmetry.space_group_name_H-M   'P 1'
#
loop_
_entity.id
_entity.type
_entity.pdbx_description
1 polymer ?
#
loop_
_entity_poly.entity_id
_entity_poly.type
_entity_poly.pdbx_seq_one_letter_code
_entity_poly.pdbx_strand_id
1 'polypeptide(L)'
;MVATTGSVAANEGETVWPLVDGAPPAQEDRDEAAAKPAEPKESGTREAICLMIESAAKANDLPLEFFARVIWQESRFQTDAVGPVTRNGQRAQGIAQFMPATASERQLLDPFDPVQALPKSAHFLAELRDQFGNLGLAAAAYNAGPRRVQDWLGGKGQIPWETRNYVSAITGSSIDDWAAAGRGSKTPPAARPTSCHQLMALLKRAPNPFVTQLEQHVAVSAAKTWGVQLAAGFDRNRALAMYARAIKGLGPVIGDRDPSLLSSVMRSRGNRAFYQVRIGAETRPEANNLCSRIRQAGGACFVLRNRA
;
A
#
# COMPACT_ATOMS: atom_id res chain seq x y z
N MET A 1 -16.31 67.80 34.46
CA MET A 1 -17.49 68.68 34.53
C MET A 1 -17.87 69.04 33.10
N VAL A 2 -19.12 68.68 32.72
CA VAL A 2 -20.04 69.42 31.82
C VAL A 2 -19.59 69.68 30.37
N ALA A 3 -20.37 69.57 29.30
CA ALA A 3 -21.61 68.92 28.88
C ALA A 3 -21.85 69.45 27.44
N THR A 4 -22.32 68.64 26.50
CA THR A 4 -22.99 69.09 25.26
C THR A 4 -23.72 67.87 24.68
N THR A 5 -25.00 67.62 24.96
CA THR A 5 -26.28 68.18 24.45
C THR A 5 -26.59 67.91 22.97
N GLY A 6 -27.78 67.34 22.74
CA GLY A 6 -28.51 67.20 21.47
C GLY A 6 -29.33 65.90 21.50
N SER A 7 -30.51 65.82 22.13
CA SER A 7 -31.84 66.41 21.86
C SER A 7 -32.55 65.86 20.61
N VAL A 8 -33.83 65.55 20.83
CA VAL A 8 -34.75 64.60 20.17
C VAL A 8 -35.73 65.32 19.23
N ALA A 9 -36.22 64.64 18.18
CA ALA A 9 -37.59 64.73 17.64
C ALA A 9 -37.75 63.65 16.53
N ALA A 10 -38.55 62.60 16.73
CA ALA A 10 -40.01 62.51 16.49
C ALA A 10 -40.36 62.22 15.02
N ASN A 11 -40.95 61.04 14.77
CA ASN A 11 -42.28 60.99 14.14
C ASN A 11 -42.90 59.59 14.28
N GLU A 12 -44.03 59.57 14.96
CA GLU A 12 -45.02 58.50 15.00
C GLU A 12 -45.90 58.58 13.75
N GLY A 13 -46.39 57.42 13.29
CA GLY A 13 -47.34 57.29 12.20
C GLY A 13 -48.02 55.93 12.28
N GLU A 14 -49.17 55.92 12.94
CA GLU A 14 -50.18 54.85 13.05
C GLU A 14 -50.52 54.24 11.67
N THR A 15 -50.93 52.97 11.50
CA THR A 15 -52.30 52.52 11.84
C THR A 15 -52.51 51.01 11.55
N VAL A 16 -53.17 50.36 12.53
CA VAL A 16 -54.30 49.39 12.44
C VAL A 16 -54.06 47.90 12.08
N TRP A 17 -54.44 47.06 13.05
CA TRP A 17 -54.63 45.59 13.04
C TRP A 17 -55.90 45.13 12.29
N PRO A 18 -55.99 43.84 11.91
CA PRO A 18 -56.83 42.97 12.74
C PRO A 18 -56.26 41.56 12.98
N LEU A 19 -56.62 41.02 14.16
CA LEU A 19 -56.55 39.61 14.54
C LEU A 19 -57.61 38.80 13.77
N VAL A 20 -57.22 37.66 13.18
CA VAL A 20 -58.06 36.44 13.14
C VAL A 20 -57.16 35.19 13.19
N ASP A 21 -57.64 34.20 13.94
CA ASP A 21 -56.97 32.98 14.35
C ASP A 21 -56.59 32.03 13.20
N GLY A 22 -55.36 31.50 13.26
CA GLY A 22 -54.88 30.42 12.41
C GLY A 22 -53.75 29.67 13.12
N ALA A 23 -53.92 28.36 13.28
CA ALA A 23 -53.02 27.43 13.97
C ALA A 23 -51.52 27.62 13.63
N PRO A 24 -50.60 27.38 14.58
CA PRO A 24 -49.17 27.55 14.33
C PRO A 24 -48.69 26.55 13.27
N PRO A 25 -48.02 27.01 12.19
CA PRO A 25 -47.34 26.10 11.29
C PRO A 25 -46.10 25.53 11.97
N ALA A 26 -45.87 24.24 11.73
CA ALA A 26 -44.77 23.45 12.23
C ALA A 26 -43.42 24.16 12.03
N GLN A 27 -42.63 24.23 13.10
CA GLN A 27 -41.22 24.55 13.04
C GLN A 27 -40.52 23.45 12.23
N GLU A 28 -40.15 23.75 11.00
CA GLU A 28 -39.06 23.02 10.33
C GLU A 28 -37.78 23.35 11.10
N ASP A 29 -37.36 22.41 11.95
CA ASP A 29 -36.06 22.38 12.60
C ASP A 29 -34.96 22.46 11.53
N ARG A 30 -34.54 23.69 11.25
CA ARG A 30 -33.19 23.98 10.77
C ARG A 30 -32.31 24.06 12.00
N ASP A 31 -31.70 22.95 12.38
CA ASP A 31 -30.47 22.98 13.17
C ASP A 31 -29.59 21.75 12.84
N GLU A 32 -28.58 22.04 12.01
CA GLU A 32 -27.19 21.69 12.27
C GLU A 32 -26.86 20.19 12.45
N ALA A 33 -27.05 19.43 11.37
CA ALA A 33 -26.22 18.25 11.14
C ALA A 33 -24.76 18.72 10.98
N ALA A 34 -23.97 18.53 12.04
CA ALA A 34 -22.53 18.76 12.10
C ALA A 34 -21.84 18.28 10.81
N ALA A 35 -21.52 19.23 9.94
CA ALA A 35 -20.68 19.00 8.78
C ALA A 35 -19.29 18.60 9.29
N LYS A 36 -18.88 17.36 9.00
CA LYS A 36 -17.49 16.92 9.21
C LYS A 36 -16.54 17.92 8.52
N PRO A 37 -15.49 18.43 9.20
CA PRO A 37 -14.52 19.30 8.54
C PRO A 37 -13.80 18.57 7.41
N ALA A 38 -13.52 19.33 6.34
CA ALA A 38 -13.19 18.91 4.99
C ALA A 38 -11.86 18.13 4.79
N GLU A 39 -11.77 17.41 3.67
CA GLU A 39 -10.51 16.93 3.04
C GLU A 39 -10.04 17.83 1.87
N PRO A 40 -9.35 18.98 2.07
CA PRO A 40 -8.67 19.69 0.97
C PRO A 40 -7.14 19.64 1.03
N LYS A 41 -6.53 19.36 2.20
CA LYS A 41 -5.05 19.42 2.38
C LYS A 41 -4.31 18.18 1.88
N GLU A 42 -4.93 17.00 1.97
CA GLU A 42 -4.30 15.76 1.50
C GLU A 42 -4.19 15.70 -0.03
N SER A 43 -5.16 16.27 -0.75
CA SER A 43 -5.12 16.33 -2.21
C SER A 43 -3.89 17.11 -2.66
N GLY A 44 -3.77 18.40 -2.30
CA GLY A 44 -2.71 19.27 -2.81
C GLY A 44 -1.29 18.76 -2.52
N THR A 45 -1.06 18.13 -1.37
CA THR A 45 0.23 17.51 -1.03
C THR A 45 0.54 16.32 -1.94
N ARG A 46 -0.47 15.51 -2.29
CA ARG A 46 -0.30 14.36 -3.19
C ARG A 46 -0.07 14.80 -4.62
N GLU A 47 -0.76 15.83 -5.08
CA GLU A 47 -0.51 16.44 -6.38
C GLU A 47 0.94 16.93 -6.49
N ALA A 48 1.44 17.64 -5.47
CA ALA A 48 2.83 18.09 -5.44
C ALA A 48 3.83 16.92 -5.48
N ILE A 49 3.62 15.86 -4.69
CA ILE A 49 4.46 14.66 -4.70
C ILE A 49 4.47 14.00 -6.09
N CYS A 50 3.32 13.92 -6.75
CA CYS A 50 3.22 13.34 -8.08
C CYS A 50 4.06 14.12 -9.11
N LEU A 51 3.95 15.44 -9.12
CA LEU A 51 4.73 16.31 -10.00
C LEU A 51 6.24 16.17 -9.73
N MET A 52 6.64 16.05 -8.46
CA MET A 52 8.04 15.82 -8.10
C MET A 52 8.56 14.46 -8.58
N ILE A 53 7.76 13.39 -8.45
CA ILE A 53 8.09 12.06 -8.96
C ILE A 53 8.22 12.07 -10.49
N GLU A 54 7.28 12.69 -11.20
CA GLU A 54 7.31 12.83 -12.67
C GLU A 54 8.56 13.59 -13.14
N SER A 55 8.83 14.74 -12.51
CA SER A 55 10.00 15.56 -12.81
C SER A 55 11.31 14.80 -12.57
N ALA A 56 11.46 14.17 -11.40
CA ALA A 56 12.65 13.41 -11.04
C ALA A 56 12.87 12.18 -11.93
N ALA A 57 11.80 11.45 -12.28
CA ALA A 57 11.88 10.31 -13.19
C ALA A 57 12.33 10.76 -14.59
N LYS A 58 11.71 11.83 -15.11
CA LYS A 58 12.04 12.39 -16.43
C LYS A 58 13.48 12.89 -16.50
N ALA A 59 13.96 13.58 -15.46
CA ALA A 59 15.32 14.12 -15.41
C ALA A 59 16.41 13.03 -15.39
N ASN A 60 16.07 11.78 -15.07
CA ASN A 60 17.01 10.66 -14.92
C ASN A 60 16.72 9.50 -15.89
N ASP A 61 15.90 9.73 -16.91
CA ASP A 61 15.49 8.73 -17.91
C ASP A 61 14.94 7.43 -17.29
N LEU A 62 14.18 7.57 -16.20
CA LEU A 62 13.50 6.46 -15.55
C LEU A 62 12.05 6.36 -16.05
N PRO A 63 11.53 5.15 -16.32
CA PRO A 63 10.11 4.98 -16.51
C PRO A 63 9.35 5.47 -15.27
N LEU A 64 8.40 6.38 -15.45
CA LEU A 64 7.60 6.94 -14.35
C LEU A 64 7.01 5.84 -13.46
N GLU A 65 6.48 4.79 -14.08
CA GLU A 65 5.88 3.69 -13.35
C GLU A 65 6.86 2.92 -12.47
N PHE A 66 8.08 2.71 -12.97
CA PHE A 66 9.13 2.08 -12.20
C PHE A 66 9.49 2.92 -10.98
N PHE A 67 9.75 4.22 -11.18
CA PHE A 67 10.17 5.10 -10.08
C PHE A 67 9.05 5.27 -9.03
N ALA A 68 7.81 5.48 -9.46
CA ALA A 68 6.68 5.57 -8.53
C ALA A 68 6.47 4.26 -7.75
N ARG A 69 6.68 3.08 -8.35
CA ARG A 69 6.64 1.79 -7.64
C ARG A 69 7.77 1.63 -6.62
N VAL A 70 8.96 2.12 -6.93
CA VAL A 70 10.07 2.19 -5.95
C VAL A 70 9.64 3.03 -4.76
N ILE A 71 9.23 4.29 -4.98
CA ILE A 71 8.85 5.19 -3.89
C ILE A 71 7.63 4.65 -3.10
N TRP A 72 6.67 4.03 -3.78
CA TRP A 72 5.58 3.32 -3.11
C TRP A 72 6.11 2.21 -2.21
N GLN A 73 7.07 1.41 -2.68
CA GLN A 73 7.64 0.31 -1.93
C GLN A 73 8.47 0.76 -0.73
N GLU A 74 9.11 1.92 -0.82
CA GLU A 74 9.87 2.51 0.28
C GLU A 74 8.98 3.05 1.40
N SER A 75 8.04 3.93 1.08
CA SER A 75 7.33 4.70 2.12
C SER A 75 5.82 4.78 1.94
N ARG A 76 5.26 4.19 0.88
CA ARG A 76 3.87 4.43 0.45
C ARG A 76 3.59 5.92 0.20
N PHE A 77 4.62 6.66 -0.23
CA PHE A 77 4.63 8.11 -0.45
C PHE A 77 4.56 8.97 0.84
N GLN A 78 4.87 8.40 2.00
CA GLN A 78 4.94 9.13 3.27
C GLN A 78 6.30 9.83 3.39
N THR A 79 6.29 11.16 3.55
CA THR A 79 7.51 11.97 3.62
C THR A 79 8.22 11.86 4.96
N ASP A 80 7.47 11.55 6.02
CA ASP A 80 7.93 11.39 7.41
C ASP A 80 8.25 9.92 7.77
N ALA A 81 8.26 9.01 6.80
CA ALA A 81 8.46 7.60 7.04
C ALA A 81 9.82 7.28 7.68
N VAL A 82 9.81 6.46 8.72
CA VAL A 82 11.01 5.96 9.38
C VAL A 82 11.01 4.43 9.34
N GLY A 83 12.04 3.87 8.73
CA GLY A 83 12.22 2.43 8.57
C GLY A 83 12.53 1.70 9.89
N PRO A 84 12.53 0.35 9.86
CA PRO A 84 12.90 -0.46 11.01
C PRO A 84 14.38 -0.26 11.38
N VAL A 85 14.74 -0.58 12.63
CA VAL A 85 16.14 -0.58 13.09
C VAL A 85 16.90 -1.68 12.38
N THR A 86 17.98 -1.31 11.70
CA THR A 86 18.94 -2.25 11.12
C THR A 86 19.87 -2.79 12.20
N ARG A 87 20.64 -3.84 11.90
CA ARG A 87 21.56 -4.46 12.87
C ARG A 87 22.60 -3.51 13.46
N ASN A 88 22.97 -2.47 12.71
CA ASN A 88 23.91 -1.42 13.14
C ASN A 88 23.21 -0.22 13.80
N GLY A 89 21.95 -0.34 14.20
CA GLY A 89 21.21 0.69 14.93
C GLY A 89 20.69 1.85 14.07
N GLN A 90 20.85 1.80 12.75
CA GLN A 90 20.39 2.83 11.82
C GLN A 90 18.97 2.56 11.35
N ARG A 91 18.35 3.55 10.73
CA ARG A 91 17.00 3.46 10.14
C ARG A 91 16.99 4.19 8.81
N ALA A 92 16.26 3.66 7.85
CA ALA A 92 15.98 4.37 6.61
C ALA A 92 15.02 5.54 6.87
N GLN A 93 15.16 6.62 6.10
CA GLN A 93 14.49 7.91 6.38
C GLN A 93 13.79 8.48 5.14
N GLY A 94 12.58 8.99 5.40
CA GLY A 94 11.78 9.79 4.49
C GLY A 94 11.18 9.05 3.30
N ILE A 95 10.70 9.82 2.33
CA ILE A 95 9.87 9.32 1.22
C ILE A 95 10.57 8.24 0.39
N ALA A 96 11.89 8.33 0.25
CA ALA A 96 12.72 7.42 -0.53
C ALA A 96 13.55 6.45 0.33
N GLN A 97 13.33 6.44 1.66
CA GLN A 97 13.97 5.56 2.62
C GLN A 97 15.51 5.51 2.49
N PHE A 98 16.15 6.69 2.47
CA PHE A 98 17.60 6.75 2.46
C PHE A 98 18.17 6.25 3.79
N MET A 99 19.18 5.38 3.74
CA MET A 99 20.02 5.10 4.90
C MET A 99 20.91 6.33 5.19
N PRO A 100 21.23 6.64 6.47
CA PRO A 100 21.99 7.85 6.81
C PRO A 100 23.35 7.95 6.11
N ALA A 101 24.07 6.83 5.99
CA ALA A 101 25.34 6.77 5.25
C ALA A 101 25.15 7.13 3.77
N THR A 102 24.12 6.56 3.13
CA THR A 102 23.79 6.87 1.73
C THR A 102 23.34 8.32 1.56
N ALA A 103 22.53 8.87 2.48
CA ALA A 103 22.16 10.28 2.43
C ALA A 103 23.41 11.19 2.46
N SER A 104 24.36 10.89 3.34
CA SER A 104 25.64 11.61 3.42
C SER A 104 26.47 11.49 2.14
N GLU A 105 26.66 10.27 1.61
CA GLU A 105 27.36 10.01 0.34
C GLU A 105 26.73 10.77 -0.84
N ARG A 106 25.41 10.94 -0.82
CA ARG A 106 24.66 11.64 -1.87
C ARG A 106 24.45 13.12 -1.61
N GLN A 107 25.03 13.66 -0.54
CA GLN A 107 24.88 15.06 -0.14
C GLN A 107 23.39 15.46 -0.03
N LEU A 108 22.58 14.57 0.54
CA LEU A 108 21.18 14.80 0.86
C LEU A 108 21.12 15.31 2.30
N LEU A 109 20.79 16.60 2.47
CA LEU A 109 20.78 17.26 3.77
C LEU A 109 19.60 16.81 4.63
N ASP A 110 18.40 16.76 4.03
CA ASP A 110 17.19 16.31 4.70
C ASP A 110 16.50 15.18 3.90
N PRO A 111 16.59 13.92 4.35
CA PRO A 111 15.87 12.81 3.73
C PRO A 111 14.34 12.90 3.85
N PHE A 112 13.81 13.66 4.81
CA PHE A 112 12.36 13.83 5.01
C PHE A 112 11.77 14.91 4.11
N ASP A 113 12.60 15.76 3.50
CA ASP A 113 12.16 16.73 2.50
C ASP A 113 12.06 16.06 1.12
N PRO A 114 10.83 15.84 0.58
CA PRO A 114 10.65 15.20 -0.72
C PRO A 114 11.25 16.00 -1.88
N VAL A 115 11.38 17.33 -1.75
CA VAL A 115 11.97 18.19 -2.79
C VAL A 115 13.45 17.86 -2.98
N GLN A 116 14.15 17.51 -1.90
CA GLN A 116 15.55 17.08 -1.94
C GLN A 116 15.68 15.57 -2.20
N ALA A 117 14.86 14.75 -1.55
CA ALA A 117 15.01 13.31 -1.55
C ALA A 117 14.64 12.65 -2.89
N LEU A 118 13.57 13.10 -3.56
CA LEU A 118 13.11 12.46 -4.80
C LEU A 118 14.10 12.60 -5.96
N PRO A 119 14.67 13.79 -6.26
CA PRO A 119 15.70 13.92 -7.28
C PRO A 119 16.95 13.08 -6.98
N LYS A 120 17.39 13.05 -5.72
CA LYS A 120 18.54 12.23 -5.29
C LYS A 120 18.28 10.74 -5.44
N SER A 121 17.06 10.28 -5.13
CA SER A 121 16.65 8.88 -5.29
C SER A 121 16.63 8.47 -6.75
N ALA A 122 16.02 9.29 -7.63
CA ALA A 122 16.00 9.04 -9.06
C ALA A 122 17.41 9.00 -9.67
N HIS A 123 18.26 9.96 -9.30
CA HIS A 123 19.66 9.98 -9.74
C HIS A 123 20.43 8.74 -9.29
N PHE A 124 20.28 8.34 -8.02
CA PHE A 124 20.92 7.13 -7.51
C PHE A 124 20.45 5.87 -8.27
N LEU A 125 19.15 5.74 -8.56
CA LEU A 125 18.64 4.64 -9.39
C LEU A 125 19.20 4.64 -10.81
N ALA A 126 19.41 5.80 -11.43
CA ALA A 126 20.03 5.90 -12.75
C ALA A 126 21.49 5.44 -12.72
N GLU A 127 22.28 5.86 -11.74
CA GLU A 127 23.65 5.36 -11.56
C GLU A 127 23.69 3.84 -11.36
N LEU A 128 22.77 3.29 -10.55
CA LEU A 128 22.66 1.85 -10.35
C LEU A 128 22.25 1.12 -11.62
N ARG A 129 21.33 1.69 -12.41
CA ARG A 129 20.96 1.16 -13.73
C ARG A 129 22.17 1.13 -14.65
N ASP A 130 23.00 2.16 -14.65
CA ASP A 130 24.17 2.22 -15.53
C ASP A 130 25.26 1.23 -15.06
N GLN A 131 25.44 1.11 -13.74
CA GLN A 131 26.36 0.16 -13.12
C GLN A 131 25.99 -1.30 -13.42
N PHE A 132 24.73 -1.68 -13.17
CA PHE A 132 24.26 -3.06 -13.27
C PHE A 132 23.61 -3.40 -14.63
N GLY A 133 23.34 -2.40 -15.46
CA GLY A 133 22.90 -2.51 -16.84
C GLY A 133 21.39 -2.66 -17.07
N ASN A 134 20.57 -2.79 -16.02
CA ASN A 134 19.11 -2.84 -16.15
C ASN A 134 18.39 -2.39 -14.87
N LEU A 135 17.08 -2.12 -14.99
CA LEU A 135 16.26 -1.58 -13.90
C LEU A 135 15.98 -2.59 -12.78
N GLY A 136 15.91 -3.89 -13.08
CA GLY A 136 15.68 -4.92 -12.07
C GLY A 136 16.86 -5.07 -11.11
N LEU A 137 18.09 -5.09 -11.66
CA LEU A 137 19.30 -5.11 -10.85
C LEU A 137 19.55 -3.78 -10.14
N ALA A 138 19.15 -2.64 -10.75
CA ALA A 138 19.18 -1.34 -10.08
C ALA A 138 18.27 -1.31 -8.84
N ALA A 139 17.02 -1.79 -8.98
CA ALA A 139 16.09 -1.91 -7.85
C ALA A 139 16.64 -2.83 -6.75
N ALA A 140 17.27 -3.94 -7.13
CA ALA A 140 17.92 -4.84 -6.18
C ALA A 140 19.05 -4.12 -5.42
N ALA A 141 19.88 -3.36 -6.12
CA ALA A 141 21.02 -2.65 -5.54
C ALA A 141 20.59 -1.49 -4.65
N TYR A 142 19.47 -0.83 -4.98
CA TYR A 142 18.88 0.22 -4.16
C TYR A 142 18.45 -0.32 -2.79
N ASN A 143 17.75 -1.48 -2.76
CA ASN A 143 17.28 -2.09 -1.53
C ASN A 143 18.38 -2.82 -0.73
N ALA A 144 19.21 -3.62 -1.41
CA ALA A 144 20.17 -4.53 -0.76
C ALA A 144 21.57 -3.95 -0.61
N GLY A 145 21.86 -2.83 -1.28
CA GLY A 145 23.19 -2.27 -1.43
C GLY A 145 23.94 -2.83 -2.66
N PRO A 146 24.69 -2.00 -3.41
CA PRO A 146 25.40 -2.42 -4.63
C PRO A 146 26.38 -3.58 -4.41
N ARG A 147 27.15 -3.54 -3.32
CA ARG A 147 28.13 -4.57 -2.99
C ARG A 147 27.48 -5.96 -2.86
N ARG A 148 26.31 -6.04 -2.23
CA ARG A 148 25.60 -7.31 -2.04
C ARG A 148 25.11 -7.88 -3.37
N VAL A 149 24.66 -7.02 -4.29
CA VAL A 149 24.25 -7.46 -5.64
C VAL A 149 25.47 -7.93 -6.44
N GLN A 150 26.61 -7.24 -6.35
CA GLN A 150 27.86 -7.68 -6.98
C GLN A 150 28.33 -9.03 -6.45
N ASP A 151 28.35 -9.21 -5.13
CA ASP A 151 28.73 -10.47 -4.49
C ASP A 151 27.81 -11.62 -4.93
N TRP A 152 26.50 -11.37 -5.02
CA TRP A 152 25.53 -12.36 -5.49
C TRP A 152 25.73 -12.72 -6.97
N LEU A 153 25.88 -11.73 -7.86
CA LEU A 153 26.16 -11.97 -9.29
C LEU A 153 27.48 -12.72 -9.49
N GLY A 154 28.48 -12.49 -8.63
CA GLY A 154 29.76 -13.18 -8.64
C GLY A 154 29.77 -14.55 -7.94
N GLY A 155 28.63 -15.04 -7.47
CA GLY A 155 28.51 -16.34 -6.78
C GLY A 155 29.13 -16.38 -5.38
N LYS A 156 29.47 -15.23 -4.79
CA LYS A 156 30.11 -15.09 -3.47
C LYS A 156 29.13 -14.87 -2.32
N GLY A 157 27.83 -14.82 -2.60
CA GLY A 157 26.80 -14.58 -1.60
C GLY A 157 25.39 -14.86 -2.10
N GLN A 158 24.42 -14.72 -1.21
CA GLN A 158 23.00 -14.83 -1.54
C GLN A 158 22.31 -13.46 -1.43
N ILE A 159 21.32 -13.24 -2.29
CA ILE A 159 20.43 -12.08 -2.19
C ILE A 159 19.24 -12.43 -1.25
N PRO A 160 18.93 -11.60 -0.23
CA PRO A 160 17.85 -11.88 0.72
C PRO A 160 16.47 -12.02 0.06
N TRP A 161 15.60 -12.83 0.67
CA TRP A 161 14.22 -13.00 0.18
C TRP A 161 13.43 -11.68 0.16
N GLU A 162 13.73 -10.77 1.09
CA GLU A 162 13.19 -9.41 1.08
C GLU A 162 13.46 -8.71 -0.25
N THR A 163 14.72 -8.65 -0.68
CA THR A 163 15.13 -8.02 -1.95
C THR A 163 14.53 -8.73 -3.16
N ARG A 164 14.44 -10.06 -3.13
CA ARG A 164 13.77 -10.84 -4.21
C ARG A 164 12.31 -10.41 -4.39
N ASN A 165 11.59 -10.26 -3.27
CA ASN A 165 10.21 -9.79 -3.30
C ASN A 165 10.12 -8.32 -3.71
N TYR A 166 11.06 -7.49 -3.27
CA TYR A 166 11.15 -6.07 -3.62
C TYR A 166 11.23 -5.88 -5.14
N VAL A 167 12.18 -6.57 -5.81
CA VAL A 167 12.33 -6.52 -7.27
C VAL A 167 11.07 -7.01 -7.99
N SER A 168 10.49 -8.12 -7.51
CA SER A 168 9.27 -8.70 -8.09
C SER A 168 8.08 -7.76 -7.96
N ALA A 169 7.95 -7.04 -6.84
CA ALA A 169 6.86 -6.10 -6.61
C ALA A 169 6.94 -4.87 -7.52
N ILE A 170 8.15 -4.41 -7.83
CA ILE A 170 8.37 -3.23 -8.69
C ILE A 170 8.24 -3.61 -10.17
N THR A 171 8.91 -4.69 -10.58
CA THR A 171 9.12 -5.01 -12.00
C THR A 171 8.21 -6.10 -12.54
N GLY A 172 7.56 -6.87 -11.68
CA GLY A 172 6.77 -8.05 -12.06
C GLY A 172 7.60 -9.29 -12.43
N SER A 173 8.94 -9.20 -12.45
CA SER A 173 9.85 -10.31 -12.79
C SER A 173 10.82 -10.59 -11.64
N SER A 174 11.38 -11.81 -11.57
CA SER A 174 12.31 -12.16 -10.51
C SER A 174 13.70 -11.53 -10.75
N ILE A 175 14.49 -11.36 -9.70
CA ILE A 175 15.87 -10.87 -9.84
C ILE A 175 16.74 -11.83 -10.66
N ASP A 176 16.47 -13.14 -10.62
CA ASP A 176 17.21 -14.13 -11.41
C ASP A 176 16.90 -13.98 -12.92
N ASP A 177 15.64 -13.69 -13.28
CA ASP A 177 15.25 -13.38 -14.67
C ASP A 177 15.97 -12.12 -15.17
N TRP A 178 16.05 -11.08 -14.33
CA TRP A 178 16.77 -9.85 -14.65
C TRP A 178 18.28 -10.04 -14.79
N ALA A 179 18.87 -10.94 -13.99
CA ALA A 179 20.27 -11.30 -14.12
C ALA A 179 20.53 -12.09 -15.42
N ALA A 180 19.63 -13.01 -15.76
CA ALA A 180 19.72 -13.79 -16.99
C ALA A 180 19.50 -12.94 -18.26
N ALA A 181 18.62 -11.94 -18.20
CA ALA A 181 18.32 -11.06 -19.33
C ALA A 181 19.48 -10.13 -19.75
N GLY A 182 20.47 -9.92 -18.87
CA GLY A 182 21.68 -9.14 -19.16
C GLY A 182 21.46 -7.63 -19.29
N ARG A 183 22.49 -6.92 -19.78
CA ARG A 183 22.50 -5.46 -19.95
C ARG A 183 21.50 -5.02 -21.03
N GLY A 184 20.81 -3.91 -20.79
CA GLY A 184 19.88 -3.31 -21.75
C GLY A 184 18.48 -3.94 -21.78
N SER A 185 18.21 -4.94 -20.93
CA SER A 185 16.86 -5.46 -20.73
C SER A 185 15.95 -4.34 -20.21
N LYS A 186 14.82 -4.15 -20.88
CA LYS A 186 13.80 -3.16 -20.51
C LYS A 186 12.70 -3.85 -19.73
N THR A 187 12.10 -3.13 -18.79
CA THR A 187 10.87 -3.60 -18.14
C THR A 187 9.84 -3.87 -19.23
N PRO A 188 9.10 -4.99 -19.21
CA PRO A 188 7.98 -5.19 -20.12
C PRO A 188 7.09 -3.95 -20.06
N PRO A 189 6.65 -3.39 -21.20
CA PRO A 189 5.81 -2.21 -21.18
C PRO A 189 4.53 -2.55 -20.44
N ALA A 190 4.39 -2.04 -19.22
CA ALA A 190 3.11 -2.02 -18.54
C ALA A 190 2.17 -1.11 -19.33
N ALA A 191 0.89 -1.49 -19.37
CA ALA A 191 -0.15 -0.69 -20.01
C ALA A 191 -0.11 0.72 -19.42
N ARG A 192 0.19 1.71 -20.28
CA ARG A 192 0.52 3.09 -19.88
C ARG A 192 -0.51 3.65 -18.90
N PRO A 193 -0.18 3.88 -17.61
CA PRO A 193 -0.92 4.85 -16.83
C PRO A 193 -0.63 6.24 -17.43
N THR A 194 -1.67 7.00 -17.73
CA THR A 194 -1.55 8.27 -18.49
C THR A 194 -1.04 9.41 -17.61
N SER A 195 -0.97 9.24 -16.29
CA SER A 195 -0.41 10.21 -15.33
C SER A 195 0.03 9.56 -14.00
N CYS A 196 0.92 10.23 -13.25
CA CYS A 196 1.31 9.78 -11.91
C CYS A 196 0.11 9.67 -10.96
N HIS A 197 -0.90 10.54 -11.09
CA HIS A 197 -2.10 10.47 -10.23
C HIS A 197 -2.85 9.14 -10.40
N GLN A 198 -3.03 8.71 -11.65
CA GLN A 198 -3.68 7.43 -11.95
C GLN A 198 -2.86 6.27 -11.40
N LEU A 199 -1.54 6.32 -11.56
CA LEU A 199 -0.65 5.30 -11.02
C LEU A 199 -0.67 5.26 -9.48
N MET A 200 -0.64 6.40 -8.80
CA MET A 200 -0.67 6.47 -7.34
C MET A 200 -2.01 5.98 -6.80
N ALA A 201 -3.11 6.29 -7.51
CA ALA A 201 -4.42 5.74 -7.22
C ALA A 201 -4.44 4.22 -7.41
N LEU A 202 -3.84 3.69 -8.48
CA LEU A 202 -3.72 2.25 -8.70
C LEU A 202 -2.86 1.57 -7.62
N LEU A 203 -1.72 2.16 -7.25
CA LEU A 203 -0.82 1.62 -6.23
C LEU A 203 -1.49 1.61 -4.84
N LYS A 204 -2.24 2.67 -4.49
CA LYS A 204 -3.05 2.71 -3.26
C LYS A 204 -4.24 1.75 -3.30
N ARG A 205 -4.87 1.59 -4.46
CA ARG A 205 -5.99 0.66 -4.69
C ARG A 205 -5.56 -0.78 -4.86
N ALA A 206 -4.26 -1.08 -4.99
CA ALA A 206 -3.81 -2.44 -5.26
C ALA A 206 -3.66 -3.26 -3.97
N PRO A 207 -4.59 -4.20 -3.68
CA PRO A 207 -4.17 -5.58 -3.62
C PRO A 207 -3.79 -6.05 -5.03
N ASN A 208 -2.84 -6.98 -5.10
CA ASN A 208 -2.49 -7.76 -6.29
C ASN A 208 -3.75 -8.12 -7.11
N PRO A 209 -3.80 -8.00 -8.45
CA PRO A 209 -4.98 -8.38 -9.25
C PRO A 209 -5.45 -9.82 -8.99
N PHE A 210 -4.52 -10.73 -8.66
CA PHE A 210 -4.86 -12.06 -8.15
C PHE A 210 -5.56 -12.00 -6.79
N VAL A 211 -5.14 -11.12 -5.88
CA VAL A 211 -5.79 -10.90 -4.58
C VAL A 211 -7.14 -10.20 -4.75
N THR A 212 -7.30 -9.29 -5.71
CA THR A 212 -8.60 -8.69 -6.04
C THR A 212 -9.59 -9.75 -6.58
N GLN A 213 -9.14 -10.62 -7.50
CA GLN A 213 -9.93 -11.79 -7.91
C GLN A 213 -10.21 -12.71 -6.72
N LEU A 214 -9.21 -12.96 -5.86
CA LEU A 214 -9.41 -13.75 -4.66
C LEU A 214 -10.48 -13.18 -3.74
N GLU A 215 -10.46 -11.86 -3.53
CA GLU A 215 -11.41 -11.14 -2.67
C GLU A 215 -12.85 -11.22 -3.19
N GLN A 216 -13.03 -11.20 -4.52
CA GLN A 216 -14.34 -11.40 -5.16
C GLN A 216 -14.87 -12.82 -4.95
N HIS A 217 -13.99 -13.83 -4.94
CA HIS A 217 -14.33 -15.23 -4.71
C HIS A 217 -14.42 -15.60 -3.21
N VAL A 218 -13.82 -14.78 -2.33
CA VAL A 218 -13.65 -15.03 -0.89
C VAL A 218 -14.95 -14.99 -0.09
N ALA A 219 -15.98 -14.30 -0.58
CA ALA A 219 -17.27 -14.15 0.10
C ALA A 219 -18.11 -15.45 0.11
N VAL A 220 -17.84 -16.41 -0.77
CA VAL A 220 -18.74 -17.57 -1.01
C VAL A 220 -18.43 -18.78 -0.11
N SER A 221 -17.17 -19.00 0.29
CA SER A 221 -16.77 -20.19 1.09
C SER A 221 -16.87 -19.99 2.63
N ALA A 222 -17.14 -18.77 3.11
CA ALA A 222 -17.20 -18.47 4.56
C ALA A 222 -18.41 -19.15 5.24
N ALA A 223 -19.37 -19.63 4.45
CA ALA A 223 -20.57 -20.33 4.90
C ALA A 223 -20.34 -21.83 5.23
N LYS A 224 -19.18 -22.42 4.87
CA LYS A 224 -18.92 -23.86 5.11
C LYS A 224 -18.48 -24.12 6.56
N THR A 225 -18.89 -25.25 7.12
CA THR A 225 -18.69 -25.59 8.56
C THR A 225 -17.21 -25.82 8.94
N TRP A 226 -16.41 -26.37 8.03
CA TRP A 226 -14.99 -26.63 8.22
C TRP A 226 -14.14 -25.87 7.20
N GLY A 227 -12.89 -25.59 7.55
CA GLY A 227 -11.95 -24.88 6.67
C GLY A 227 -10.54 -25.44 6.78
N VAL A 228 -9.90 -25.62 5.62
CA VAL A 228 -8.47 -25.94 5.51
C VAL A 228 -7.69 -24.64 5.38
N GLN A 229 -7.04 -24.20 6.44
CA GLN A 229 -6.27 -22.96 6.48
C GLN A 229 -4.90 -23.13 5.81
N LEU A 230 -4.60 -22.24 4.87
CA LEU A 230 -3.38 -22.27 4.06
C LEU A 230 -2.48 -21.05 4.30
N ALA A 231 -3.06 -19.94 4.72
CA ALA A 231 -2.31 -18.74 5.08
C ALA A 231 -3.01 -17.99 6.22
N ALA A 232 -2.24 -17.27 7.03
CA ALA A 232 -2.79 -16.40 8.06
C ALA A 232 -1.78 -15.32 8.47
N GLY A 233 -2.26 -14.23 9.07
CA GLY A 233 -1.42 -13.15 9.58
C GLY A 233 -2.20 -11.98 10.16
N PHE A 234 -1.51 -11.08 10.85
CA PHE A 234 -2.07 -9.83 11.40
C PHE A 234 -2.19 -8.70 10.37
N ASP A 235 -1.80 -8.97 9.12
CA ASP A 235 -1.93 -8.06 7.99
C ASP A 235 -2.70 -8.79 6.88
N ARG A 236 -3.81 -8.19 6.45
CA ARG A 236 -4.73 -8.76 5.46
C ARG A 236 -4.05 -9.04 4.13
N ASN A 237 -3.34 -8.05 3.60
CA ASN A 237 -2.73 -8.12 2.27
C ASN A 237 -1.58 -9.12 2.25
N ARG A 238 -0.81 -9.20 3.35
CA ARG A 238 0.26 -10.18 3.50
C ARG A 238 -0.29 -11.61 3.59
N ALA A 239 -1.40 -11.83 4.30
CA ALA A 239 -2.07 -13.13 4.36
C ALA A 239 -2.59 -13.58 2.98
N LEU A 240 -3.21 -12.67 2.22
CA LEU A 240 -3.68 -12.94 0.86
C LEU A 240 -2.51 -13.19 -0.11
N ALA A 241 -1.41 -12.43 0.00
CA ALA A 241 -0.21 -12.66 -0.81
C ALA A 241 0.50 -13.98 -0.47
N MET A 242 0.47 -14.42 0.80
CA MET A 242 0.94 -15.75 1.20
C MET A 242 0.11 -16.85 0.54
N TYR A 243 -1.22 -16.72 0.56
CA TYR A 243 -2.11 -17.64 -0.13
C TYR A 243 -1.83 -17.66 -1.65
N ALA A 244 -1.66 -16.48 -2.27
CA ALA A 244 -1.35 -16.36 -3.69
C ALA A 244 -0.11 -17.16 -4.13
N ARG A 245 0.92 -17.18 -3.27
CA ARG A 245 2.12 -17.98 -3.52
C ARG A 245 1.85 -19.47 -3.33
N ALA A 246 1.11 -19.85 -2.29
CA ALA A 246 0.79 -21.24 -2.02
C ALA A 246 -0.03 -21.88 -3.16
N ILE A 247 -1.00 -21.16 -3.72
CA ILE A 247 -1.88 -21.72 -4.75
C ILE A 247 -1.16 -21.96 -6.09
N LYS A 248 -0.05 -21.24 -6.38
CA LYS A 248 0.73 -21.49 -7.60
C LYS A 248 1.21 -22.94 -7.73
N GLY A 249 1.57 -23.57 -6.60
CA GLY A 249 1.98 -24.98 -6.55
C GLY A 249 0.84 -25.93 -6.19
N LEU A 250 -0.15 -25.46 -5.43
CA LEU A 250 -1.25 -26.29 -4.92
C LEU A 250 -2.52 -26.29 -5.79
N GLY A 251 -2.55 -25.49 -6.87
CA GLY A 251 -3.69 -25.37 -7.78
C GLY A 251 -4.28 -26.72 -8.22
N PRO A 252 -3.47 -27.68 -8.73
CA PRO A 252 -3.97 -29.00 -9.13
C PRO A 252 -4.58 -29.83 -7.98
N VAL A 253 -4.17 -29.57 -6.73
CA VAL A 253 -4.66 -30.30 -5.56
C VAL A 253 -5.96 -29.71 -5.02
N ILE A 254 -6.04 -28.37 -5.03
CA ILE A 254 -7.17 -27.61 -4.51
C ILE A 254 -8.32 -27.60 -5.53
N GLY A 255 -8.01 -27.64 -6.83
CA GLY A 255 -8.99 -27.56 -7.91
C GLY A 255 -9.67 -26.20 -7.96
N ASP A 256 -10.92 -26.17 -8.46
CA ASP A 256 -11.71 -24.95 -8.62
C ASP A 256 -12.39 -24.49 -7.30
N ARG A 257 -11.84 -24.87 -6.14
CA ARG A 257 -12.42 -24.53 -4.84
C ARG A 257 -12.06 -23.10 -4.45
N ASP A 258 -13.09 -22.27 -4.28
CA ASP A 258 -12.91 -20.89 -3.82
C ASP A 258 -12.43 -20.83 -2.36
N PRO A 259 -11.47 -19.96 -2.04
CA PRO A 259 -11.05 -19.72 -0.67
C PRO A 259 -12.00 -18.79 0.07
N SER A 260 -11.74 -18.59 1.36
CA SER A 260 -12.37 -17.58 2.21
C SER A 260 -11.36 -16.90 3.10
N LEU A 261 -11.60 -15.62 3.33
CA LEU A 261 -10.85 -14.77 4.25
C LEU A 261 -11.70 -14.55 5.50
N LEU A 262 -11.29 -15.19 6.59
CA LEU A 262 -11.88 -14.99 7.91
C LEU A 262 -11.04 -13.99 8.69
N SER A 263 -11.67 -13.14 9.49
CA SER A 263 -11.00 -12.29 10.47
C SER A 263 -11.46 -12.65 11.88
N SER A 264 -10.53 -12.86 12.79
CA SER A 264 -10.81 -13.09 14.20
C SER A 264 -9.93 -12.21 15.08
N VAL A 265 -10.39 -11.83 16.27
CA VAL A 265 -9.54 -11.18 17.27
C VAL A 265 -9.05 -12.24 18.26
N MET A 266 -7.73 -12.41 18.34
CA MET A 266 -7.12 -13.35 19.27
C MET A 266 -6.80 -12.60 20.57
N ARG A 267 -7.76 -12.53 21.50
CA ARG A 267 -7.65 -11.74 22.75
C ARG A 267 -6.39 -12.02 23.57
N SER A 268 -5.84 -13.23 23.53
CA SER A 268 -4.57 -13.60 24.18
C SER A 268 -3.31 -12.99 23.53
N ARG A 269 -3.45 -12.40 22.34
CA ARG A 269 -2.37 -11.75 21.57
C ARG A 269 -2.74 -10.30 21.21
N GLY A 270 -3.65 -9.71 21.97
CA GLY A 270 -4.12 -8.32 21.81
C GLY A 270 -5.40 -8.19 20.97
N ASN A 271 -5.70 -6.95 20.60
CA ASN A 271 -6.98 -6.59 19.96
C ASN A 271 -6.90 -6.48 18.43
N ARG A 272 -5.76 -6.83 17.83
CA ARG A 272 -5.55 -6.75 16.39
C ARG A 272 -6.30 -7.87 15.68
N ALA A 273 -6.89 -7.56 14.52
CA ALA A 273 -7.48 -8.54 13.64
C ALA A 273 -6.41 -9.54 13.14
N PHE A 274 -6.74 -10.82 13.18
CA PHE A 274 -5.95 -11.91 12.64
C PHE A 274 -6.71 -12.52 11.47
N TYR A 275 -6.16 -12.34 10.27
CA TYR A 275 -6.73 -12.76 9.00
C TYR A 275 -6.29 -14.17 8.65
N GLN A 276 -7.21 -14.99 8.14
CA GLN A 276 -6.98 -16.41 7.85
C GLN A 276 -7.61 -16.73 6.49
N VAL A 277 -6.81 -17.31 5.59
CA VAL A 277 -7.30 -17.78 4.29
C VAL A 277 -7.51 -19.29 4.36
N ARG A 278 -8.75 -19.74 4.11
CA ARG A 278 -9.15 -21.16 4.22
C ARG A 278 -9.89 -21.62 2.96
N ILE A 279 -9.79 -22.91 2.63
CA ILE A 279 -10.68 -23.58 1.67
C ILE A 279 -11.83 -24.23 2.45
N GLY A 280 -13.08 -23.88 2.13
CA GLY A 280 -14.27 -24.43 2.78
C GLY A 280 -14.47 -25.93 2.51
N ALA A 281 -15.01 -26.63 3.50
CA ALA A 281 -15.42 -28.03 3.43
C ALA A 281 -16.67 -28.25 4.29
N GLU A 282 -17.56 -29.13 3.86
CA GLU A 282 -18.80 -29.40 4.61
C GLU A 282 -18.53 -30.20 5.87
N THR A 283 -17.59 -31.14 5.77
CA THR A 283 -17.30 -32.11 6.84
C THR A 283 -15.82 -32.10 7.22
N ARG A 284 -15.53 -32.49 8.47
CA ARG A 284 -14.16 -32.64 8.95
C ARG A 284 -13.35 -33.69 8.16
N PRO A 285 -13.90 -34.87 7.80
CA PRO A 285 -13.17 -35.84 6.98
C PRO A 285 -12.78 -35.29 5.61
N GLU A 286 -13.68 -34.55 4.96
CA GLU A 286 -13.38 -33.88 3.68
C GLU A 286 -12.21 -32.89 3.83
N ALA A 287 -12.25 -32.05 4.87
CA ALA A 287 -11.18 -31.10 5.16
C ALA A 287 -9.84 -31.79 5.46
N ASN A 288 -9.86 -32.89 6.21
CA ASN A 288 -8.68 -33.70 6.52
C ASN A 288 -8.09 -34.32 5.25
N ASN A 289 -8.92 -34.88 4.37
CA ASN A 289 -8.48 -35.47 3.11
C ASN A 289 -7.84 -34.42 2.19
N LEU A 290 -8.43 -33.24 2.09
CA LEU A 290 -7.84 -32.13 1.35
C LEU A 290 -6.50 -31.70 1.95
N CYS A 291 -6.42 -31.52 3.27
CA CYS A 291 -5.17 -31.15 3.94
C CYS A 291 -4.08 -32.24 3.79
N SER A 292 -4.44 -33.52 3.80
CA SER A 292 -3.50 -34.62 3.50
C SER A 292 -2.89 -34.49 2.10
N ARG A 293 -3.72 -34.30 1.07
CA ARG A 293 -3.25 -34.11 -0.31
C ARG A 293 -2.35 -32.87 -0.45
N ILE A 294 -2.68 -31.78 0.24
CA ILE A 294 -1.85 -30.56 0.26
C ILE A 294 -0.48 -30.84 0.88
N ARG A 295 -0.41 -31.60 1.98
CA ARG A 295 0.87 -31.99 2.60
C ARG A 295 1.69 -32.90 1.71
N GLN A 296 1.06 -33.83 1.00
CA GLN A 296 1.74 -34.69 0.02
C GLN A 296 2.32 -33.88 -1.14
N ALA A 297 1.67 -32.79 -1.54
CA ALA A 297 2.18 -31.84 -2.52
C ALA A 297 3.19 -30.81 -1.94
N GLY A 298 3.68 -31.01 -0.71
CA GLY A 298 4.68 -30.15 -0.07
C GLY A 298 4.12 -28.88 0.58
N GLY A 299 2.79 -28.72 0.66
CA GLY A 299 2.13 -27.59 1.29
C GLY A 299 1.91 -27.77 2.80
N ALA A 300 1.72 -26.66 3.52
CA ALA A 300 1.32 -26.66 4.92
C ALA A 300 -0.17 -26.31 5.06
N CYS A 301 -0.87 -26.99 5.97
CA CYS A 301 -2.28 -26.74 6.24
C CYS A 301 -2.72 -27.15 7.64
N PHE A 302 -3.75 -26.46 8.12
CA PHE A 302 -4.46 -26.77 9.37
C PHE A 302 -5.96 -26.91 9.11
N VAL A 303 -6.58 -27.94 9.68
CA VAL A 303 -8.04 -28.13 9.60
C VAL A 303 -8.67 -27.55 10.86
N LEU A 304 -9.58 -26.60 10.66
CA LEU A 304 -10.25 -25.90 11.75
C LEU A 304 -11.75 -25.79 11.44
N ARG A 305 -12.57 -25.76 12.49
CA ARG A 305 -13.98 -25.40 12.33
C ARG A 305 -14.07 -23.91 11.99
N ASN A 306 -14.89 -23.54 11.02
CA ASN A 306 -15.22 -22.13 10.78
C ASN A 306 -16.23 -21.72 11.86
N ARG A 307 -16.00 -20.55 12.47
CA ARG A 307 -16.98 -19.93 13.36
C ARG A 307 -17.62 -18.83 12.53
N ALA A 308 -18.93 -18.92 12.34
CA ALA A 308 -19.73 -17.82 11.80
C ALA A 308 -19.66 -16.61 12.75
#